data_AF-A0AAV9B5F6-F1
#
_entry.id   AF-A0AAV9B5F6-F1
#
_cell.length_a   1.000
_cell.length_b   1.000
_cell.length_c   1.000
_cell.angle_alpha   90.00
_cell.angle_beta   90.00
_cell.angle_gamma   90.00
#
_symmetry.space_group_name_H-M   'P 1'
#
loop_
_entity.id
_entity.type
_entity.pdbx_description
1 polymer ?
#
loop_
_entity_poly.entity_id
_entity_poly.type
_entity_poly.pdbx_seq_one_letter_code
_entity_poly.pdbx_strand_id
1 'polypeptide(L)'
;MAPPRRLLGPPEIHIKPSDPPPSNSPPPDPFMDLMTERFNDPPLPKTPPPPMGRTENNSATYLSSGNPCLDFFFQVVPDTKSKTITRLLKSAWDRDPLKSLKLVCHLRGVRGTGKSDREGFYSSALWIHDHHPKTLALNVAPIAGFGYIKDLPEILHRILNGADVREVQKRQYFSWKSKGFLGFKNCKKGKPGHKTPEEVKAEASAKRKEKREKAAAKALERYARDPNYRLLYDLVSDFFAESLVTDLERLRSGKLNEIGLAAKWCPSLYSPYDCSTLLCEGIATRVFPVESYPEYAEIEEAYYVYRVRDRLRKEVLVPLRAALELPEVYMAANKWGSLPYERVASVAMKNYKCLFMKHDGERFGKYLESILAEAYDEEVEDVAELQWRRMVSDLQEKGKLRNCIAVCDVSGSMEGTPMDVCVALGMLVAELSEEPWKGKVITFSARPQLHVIKGDTLAKKMCFVKKMDWGMNTDFQAVFDRILEVAVEGRLEPERMIKRVFVFSDMEFDEASRVRPSYYMGYDEASDDEASVRSWETDYMVIRRKYEEKGYGSVVPEIVFWNLRDSQSIPVTSKDKGVALVSGFSKNMIKVFLERDGVIDPEIVMDNAIAGEEYSKLVVFD
;
A
#
# COMPACT_ATOMS: atom_id res chain seq x y z
N MET A 1 -19.13 8.16 34.86
CA MET A 1 -19.56 9.38 34.14
C MET A 1 -18.33 9.99 33.45
N ALA A 2 -18.47 10.42 32.20
CA ALA A 2 -17.55 11.32 31.51
C ALA A 2 -18.41 12.28 30.65
N PRO A 3 -17.97 13.48 30.22
CA PRO A 3 -16.72 14.23 30.48
C PRO A 3 -17.04 15.73 30.82
N PRO A 4 -16.30 16.77 30.40
CA PRO A 4 -14.99 17.25 30.89
C PRO A 4 -14.92 18.78 31.21
N ARG A 5 -13.69 19.22 31.55
CA ARG A 5 -13.06 20.56 31.40
C ARG A 5 -13.29 21.64 32.48
N ARG A 6 -12.16 22.17 32.99
CA ARG A 6 -12.04 23.58 33.41
C ARG A 6 -10.68 24.15 32.98
N LEU A 7 -10.73 25.02 31.97
CA LEU A 7 -9.85 26.18 31.87
C LEU A 7 -10.75 27.40 32.09
N LEU A 8 -10.37 28.28 33.02
CA LEU A 8 -11.04 29.55 33.29
C LEU A 8 -10.04 30.66 32.96
N GLY A 9 -10.24 31.30 31.81
CA GLY A 9 -9.64 32.60 31.49
C GLY A 9 -10.56 33.73 32.02
N PRO A 10 -10.01 34.93 32.25
CA PRO A 10 -10.72 36.01 32.95
C PRO A 10 -11.91 36.58 32.15
N PRO A 11 -12.96 37.08 32.84
CA PRO A 11 -14.17 37.60 32.21
C PRO A 11 -14.23 39.14 32.26
N GLU A 12 -13.55 39.83 31.37
CA GLU A 12 -13.85 41.23 31.03
C GLU A 12 -13.35 41.40 29.58
N ILE A 13 -14.07 41.96 28.60
CA ILE A 13 -14.63 43.32 28.57
C ILE A 13 -15.91 43.29 27.70
N HIS A 14 -17.03 43.74 28.26
CA HIS A 14 -18.19 44.14 27.49
C HIS A 14 -17.90 45.46 26.75
N ILE A 15 -17.74 45.42 25.42
CA ILE A 15 -17.85 46.59 24.56
C ILE A 15 -19.16 46.46 23.79
N LYS A 16 -20.06 47.43 24.01
CA LYS A 16 -21.28 47.61 23.22
C LYS A 16 -20.89 47.87 21.75
N PRO A 17 -21.60 47.33 20.75
CA PRO A 17 -21.43 47.79 19.38
C PRO A 17 -21.97 49.22 19.26
N SER A 18 -21.09 50.17 18.96
CA SER A 18 -21.46 51.47 18.39
C SER A 18 -21.65 51.29 16.88
N ASP A 19 -22.74 51.83 16.35
CA ASP A 19 -23.02 51.85 14.91
C ASP A 19 -21.82 52.40 14.11
N PRO A 20 -21.46 51.79 12.97
CA PRO A 20 -20.38 52.31 12.14
C PRO A 20 -20.85 53.57 11.39
N PRO A 21 -19.97 54.57 11.19
CA PRO A 21 -20.23 55.64 10.25
C PRO A 21 -20.29 55.05 8.82
N PRO A 22 -20.98 55.70 7.87
CA PRO A 22 -21.04 55.22 6.50
C PRO A 22 -19.63 55.22 5.89
N SER A 23 -19.04 54.03 5.75
CA SER A 23 -17.78 53.81 5.06
C SER A 23 -18.06 53.67 3.57
N ASN A 24 -17.80 54.74 2.80
CA ASN A 24 -17.70 54.71 1.34
C ASN A 24 -16.37 54.08 0.90
N SER A 25 -16.05 52.89 1.40
CA SER A 25 -14.88 52.12 0.93
C SER A 25 -15.37 50.97 0.05
N PRO A 26 -14.84 50.81 -1.17
CA PRO A 26 -15.14 49.66 -2.01
C PRO A 26 -14.79 48.34 -1.28
N PRO A 27 -15.38 47.19 -1.68
CA PRO A 27 -15.07 45.91 -1.05
C PRO A 27 -13.55 45.66 -1.07
N PRO A 28 -13.00 45.02 -0.02
CA PRO A 28 -11.57 44.72 0.05
C PRO A 28 -11.19 43.89 -1.17
N ASP A 29 -10.27 44.44 -1.97
CA ASP A 29 -9.66 43.74 -3.09
C ASP A 29 -8.50 42.92 -2.51
N PRO A 30 -8.62 41.58 -2.45
CA PRO A 30 -7.60 40.73 -1.85
C PRO A 30 -6.21 40.94 -2.47
N PHE A 31 -6.16 41.38 -3.73
CA PHE A 31 -4.91 41.69 -4.40
C PHE A 31 -4.29 42.99 -3.88
N MET A 32 -5.09 44.05 -3.68
CA MET A 32 -4.60 45.33 -3.16
C MET A 32 -4.20 45.24 -1.69
N ASP A 33 -4.90 44.41 -0.91
CA ASP A 33 -4.54 44.12 0.48
C ASP A 33 -3.19 43.38 0.55
N LEU A 34 -3.01 42.34 -0.27
CA LEU A 34 -1.74 41.60 -0.37
C LEU A 34 -0.59 42.46 -0.91
N MET A 35 -0.85 43.34 -1.88
CA MET A 35 0.13 44.30 -2.38
C MET A 35 0.53 45.28 -1.28
N THR A 36 -0.42 45.85 -0.55
CA THR A 36 -0.13 46.81 0.51
C THR A 36 0.64 46.15 1.67
N GLU A 37 0.32 44.90 1.99
CA GLU A 37 0.95 44.15 3.08
C GLU A 37 2.36 43.66 2.71
N ARG A 38 2.60 43.20 1.48
CA ARG A 38 3.82 42.45 1.11
C ARG A 38 4.73 43.10 0.09
N PHE A 39 4.33 44.20 -0.55
CA PHE A 39 5.12 44.80 -1.64
C PHE A 39 6.51 45.27 -1.20
N ASN A 40 6.64 45.67 0.07
CA ASN A 40 7.91 46.14 0.64
C ASN A 40 8.68 45.04 1.41
N ASP A 41 8.14 43.83 1.50
CA ASP A 41 8.88 42.72 2.09
C ASP A 41 10.06 42.37 1.18
N PRO A 42 11.25 42.09 1.74
CA PRO A 42 12.34 41.56 0.94
C PRO A 42 11.87 40.28 0.23
N PRO A 43 12.28 40.04 -1.03
CA PRO A 43 11.91 38.83 -1.74
C PRO A 43 12.21 37.63 -0.85
N LEU A 44 11.22 36.77 -0.64
CA LEU A 44 11.42 35.53 0.11
C LEU A 44 12.71 34.88 -0.39
N PRO A 45 13.65 34.49 0.49
CA PRO A 45 14.90 33.89 0.06
C PRO A 45 14.56 32.73 -0.85
N LYS A 46 15.02 32.79 -2.10
CA LYS A 46 14.83 31.71 -3.08
C LYS A 46 15.44 30.46 -2.44
N THR A 47 14.59 29.56 -1.95
CA THR A 47 15.05 28.25 -1.48
C THR A 47 15.82 27.64 -2.64
N PRO A 48 17.09 27.24 -2.45
CA PRO A 48 17.85 26.62 -3.52
C PRO A 48 17.07 25.41 -4.05
N PRO A 49 17.14 25.14 -5.36
CA PRO A 49 16.47 23.98 -5.93
C PRO A 49 16.94 22.70 -5.23
N PRO A 50 16.09 21.67 -5.14
CA PRO A 50 16.48 20.40 -4.52
C PRO A 50 17.75 19.84 -5.16
N PRO A 51 18.56 19.07 -4.40
CA PRO A 51 19.79 18.49 -4.93
C PRO A 51 19.47 17.58 -6.13
N MET A 52 20.24 17.76 -7.20
CA MET A 52 20.14 16.96 -8.42
C MET A 52 21.23 15.88 -8.44
N GLY A 53 20.95 14.80 -9.16
CA GLY A 53 21.86 13.71 -9.43
C GLY A 53 21.63 13.15 -10.82
N ARG A 54 22.09 11.92 -11.04
CA ARG A 54 21.85 11.18 -12.28
C ARG A 54 21.13 9.88 -12.00
N THR A 55 20.26 9.47 -12.91
CA THR A 55 19.72 8.11 -12.98
C THR A 55 20.86 7.11 -13.21
N GLU A 56 20.61 5.82 -13.00
CA GLU A 56 21.52 4.73 -13.38
C GLU A 56 21.83 4.76 -14.90
N ASN A 57 20.93 5.37 -15.68
CA ASN A 57 21.04 5.57 -17.13
C ASN A 57 21.53 6.99 -17.52
N ASN A 58 22.18 7.69 -16.58
CA ASN A 58 22.82 9.00 -16.75
C ASN A 58 21.91 10.18 -17.10
N SER A 59 20.58 10.07 -17.04
CA SER A 59 19.69 11.24 -17.16
C SER A 59 19.72 12.11 -15.91
N ALA A 60 19.59 13.43 -16.07
CA ALA A 60 19.51 14.36 -14.95
C ALA A 60 18.17 14.21 -14.21
N THR A 61 18.23 14.07 -12.89
CA THR A 61 17.04 13.85 -12.05
C THR A 61 17.21 14.53 -10.69
N TYR A 62 16.13 14.72 -9.94
CA TYR A 62 16.21 15.20 -8.57
C TYR A 62 16.44 14.02 -7.61
N LEU A 63 17.22 14.25 -6.54
CA LEU A 63 17.40 13.29 -5.44
C LEU A 63 16.36 13.48 -4.32
N SER A 64 15.61 14.58 -4.38
CA SER A 64 14.50 14.93 -3.50
C SER A 64 13.53 15.85 -4.24
N SER A 65 12.22 15.69 -3.99
CA SER A 65 11.20 16.60 -4.50
C SER A 65 11.22 17.96 -3.78
N GLY A 66 12.04 18.10 -2.73
CA GLY A 66 12.01 19.23 -1.80
C GLY A 66 10.98 19.08 -0.66
N ASN A 67 10.14 18.04 -0.70
CA ASN A 67 9.19 17.71 0.36
C ASN A 67 9.43 16.26 0.85
N PRO A 68 9.98 16.07 2.07
CA PRO A 68 10.26 14.74 2.61
C PRO A 68 9.05 13.80 2.72
N CYS A 69 7.85 14.34 2.95
CA CYS A 69 6.62 13.53 2.97
C CYS A 69 6.28 13.01 1.56
N LEU A 70 6.47 13.85 0.54
CA LEU A 70 6.28 13.47 -0.86
C LEU A 70 7.35 12.47 -1.31
N ASP A 71 8.60 12.63 -0.86
CA ASP A 71 9.67 11.67 -1.11
C ASP A 71 9.34 10.29 -0.53
N PHE A 72 8.84 10.23 0.71
CA PHE A 72 8.36 8.98 1.32
C PHE A 72 7.15 8.41 0.53
N PHE A 73 6.22 9.27 0.14
CA PHE A 73 5.04 8.87 -0.63
C PHE A 73 5.41 8.34 -2.02
N PHE A 74 6.46 8.83 -2.67
CA PHE A 74 6.83 8.41 -4.02
C PHE A 74 7.85 7.27 -4.04
N GLN A 75 8.91 7.33 -3.22
CA GLN A 75 10.01 6.36 -3.29
C GLN A 75 9.68 5.02 -2.62
N VAL A 76 8.78 4.98 -1.62
CA VAL A 76 8.48 3.71 -0.93
C VAL A 76 7.55 2.84 -1.77
N VAL A 77 8.10 1.74 -2.24
CA VAL A 77 7.45 0.67 -3.02
C VAL A 77 7.76 -0.71 -2.41
N PRO A 78 7.06 -1.80 -2.80
CA PRO A 78 7.15 -3.09 -2.11
C PRO A 78 8.53 -3.75 -2.04
N ASP A 79 9.49 -3.40 -2.90
CA ASP A 79 10.87 -3.89 -2.87
C ASP A 79 11.86 -2.95 -2.17
N THR A 80 11.41 -1.78 -1.70
CA THR A 80 12.25 -0.83 -0.97
C THR A 80 12.78 -1.45 0.33
N LYS A 81 14.08 -1.31 0.57
CA LYS A 81 14.75 -1.86 1.76
C LYS A 81 14.33 -1.14 3.04
N SER A 82 14.20 -1.86 4.15
CA SER A 82 13.81 -1.29 5.47
C SER A 82 14.69 -0.11 5.93
N LYS A 83 15.99 -0.13 5.62
CA LYS A 83 16.90 1.00 5.93
C LYS A 83 16.54 2.27 5.16
N THR A 84 16.14 2.15 3.90
CA THR A 84 15.69 3.28 3.08
C THR A 84 14.37 3.81 3.59
N ILE A 85 13.42 2.92 3.90
CA ILE A 85 12.10 3.29 4.46
C ILE A 85 12.26 4.07 5.76
N THR A 86 13.07 3.58 6.70
CA THR A 86 13.28 4.24 8.00
C THR A 86 13.99 5.59 7.85
N ARG A 87 14.93 5.72 6.93
CA ARG A 87 15.57 7.01 6.60
C ARG A 87 14.56 8.02 6.05
N LEU A 88 13.75 7.62 5.06
CA LEU A 88 12.73 8.49 4.48
C LEU A 88 11.65 8.86 5.50
N LEU A 89 11.22 7.89 6.30
CA LEU A 89 10.24 8.10 7.36
C LEU A 89 10.74 9.10 8.39
N LYS A 90 11.99 8.97 8.82
CA LYS A 90 12.59 9.94 9.75
C LYS A 90 12.52 11.36 9.19
N SER A 91 12.97 11.57 7.95
CA SER A 91 12.95 12.89 7.32
C SER A 91 11.51 13.44 7.15
N ALA A 92 10.56 12.58 6.79
CA ALA A 92 9.15 12.95 6.70
C ALA A 92 8.58 13.32 8.09
N TRP A 93 8.92 12.55 9.12
CA TRP A 93 8.45 12.75 10.48
C TRP A 93 8.99 14.03 11.09
N ASP A 94 10.27 14.34 10.88
CA ASP A 94 10.88 15.60 11.31
C ASP A 94 10.21 16.82 10.67
N ARG A 95 9.59 16.66 9.49
CA ARG A 95 8.85 17.71 8.78
C ARG A 95 7.40 17.83 9.23
N ASP A 96 6.67 16.72 9.28
CA ASP A 96 5.25 16.65 9.63
C ASP A 96 4.91 15.25 10.20
N PRO A 97 4.94 15.08 11.53
CA PRO A 97 4.67 13.81 12.20
C PRO A 97 3.30 13.22 11.86
N LEU A 98 2.25 14.06 11.80
CA LEU A 98 0.88 13.59 11.58
C LEU A 98 0.70 13.11 10.14
N LYS A 99 1.20 13.88 9.17
CA LYS A 99 1.20 13.47 7.76
C LYS A 99 2.02 12.20 7.56
N SER A 100 3.15 12.07 8.24
CA SER A 100 3.99 10.86 8.20
C SER A 100 3.27 9.64 8.75
N LEU A 101 2.56 9.77 9.88
CA LEU A 101 1.73 8.69 10.42
C LEU A 101 0.61 8.28 9.45
N LYS A 102 -0.03 9.27 8.79
CA LYS A 102 -1.02 9.00 7.73
C LYS A 102 -0.41 8.26 6.55
N LEU A 103 0.78 8.65 6.09
CA LEU A 103 1.52 7.98 5.02
C LEU A 103 1.91 6.55 5.39
N VAL A 104 2.30 6.29 6.63
CA VAL A 104 2.57 4.93 7.13
C VAL A 104 1.30 4.08 7.10
N CYS A 105 0.16 4.62 7.53
CA CYS A 105 -1.12 3.91 7.43
C CYS A 105 -1.56 3.71 5.96
N HIS A 106 -1.24 4.68 5.08
CA HIS A 106 -1.48 4.59 3.65
C HIS A 106 -0.67 3.46 3.00
N LEU A 107 0.57 3.19 3.43
CA LEU A 107 1.30 1.99 2.97
C LEU A 107 0.46 0.73 3.20
N ARG A 108 -0.14 0.62 4.38
CA ARG A 108 -0.87 -0.60 4.76
C ARG A 108 -2.26 -0.72 4.17
N GLY A 109 -2.92 0.38 3.83
CA GLY A 109 -4.33 0.39 3.40
C GLY A 109 -4.66 -0.76 2.43
N VAL A 110 -5.61 -1.61 2.84
CA VAL A 110 -6.13 -2.73 2.01
C VAL A 110 -7.64 -2.65 1.78
N ARG A 111 -8.34 -1.75 2.48
CA ARG A 111 -9.81 -1.64 2.44
C ARG A 111 -10.26 -0.61 1.39
N GLY A 112 -9.71 -0.71 0.19
CA GLY A 112 -10.02 0.22 -0.90
C GLY A 112 -9.27 1.54 -0.86
N THR A 113 -8.34 1.69 0.09
CA THR A 113 -7.41 2.83 0.25
C THR A 113 -5.97 2.33 0.24
N GLY A 114 -4.99 3.23 0.12
CA GLY A 114 -3.58 2.89 0.34
C GLY A 114 -2.90 2.05 -0.74
N LYS A 115 -1.65 1.65 -0.45
CA LYS A 115 -0.73 0.93 -1.36
C LYS A 115 -0.72 -0.59 -1.16
N SER A 116 -1.28 -1.09 -0.05
CA SER A 116 -1.20 -2.50 0.35
C SER A 116 0.24 -3.05 0.48
N ASP A 117 1.21 -2.17 0.72
CA ASP A 117 2.59 -2.53 1.03
C ASP A 117 2.72 -2.93 2.51
N ARG A 118 2.77 -4.25 2.71
CA ARG A 118 2.83 -4.86 4.02
C ARG A 118 4.20 -4.72 4.67
N GLU A 119 5.28 -4.93 3.94
CA GLU A 119 6.63 -4.94 4.52
C GLU A 119 7.14 -3.52 4.76
N GLY A 120 6.77 -2.56 3.90
CA GLY A 120 6.98 -1.14 4.14
C GLY A 120 6.26 -0.65 5.39
N PHE A 121 5.00 -1.05 5.58
CA PHE A 121 4.25 -0.77 6.79
C PHE A 121 4.92 -1.35 8.05
N TYR A 122 5.30 -2.62 8.06
CA TYR A 122 5.92 -3.21 9.25
C TYR A 122 7.28 -2.59 9.58
N SER A 123 8.09 -2.28 8.57
CA SER A 123 9.36 -1.57 8.77
C SER A 123 9.12 -0.20 9.42
N SER A 124 8.08 0.52 8.96
CA SER A 124 7.67 1.80 9.52
C SER A 124 7.11 1.69 10.94
N ALA A 125 6.24 0.71 11.19
CA ALA A 125 5.65 0.47 12.51
C ALA A 125 6.71 0.13 13.57
N LEU A 126 7.72 -0.67 13.21
CA LEU A 126 8.84 -0.95 14.12
C LEU A 126 9.67 0.31 14.41
N TRP A 127 9.92 1.15 13.40
CA TRP A 127 10.59 2.43 13.62
C TRP A 127 9.78 3.36 14.54
N ILE A 128 8.46 3.45 14.36
CA ILE A 128 7.58 4.22 15.25
C ILE A 128 7.60 3.61 16.67
N HIS A 129 7.64 2.29 16.83
CA HIS A 129 7.78 1.67 18.15
C HIS A 129 9.07 2.11 18.87
N ASP A 130 10.18 2.19 18.14
CA ASP A 130 11.48 2.52 18.70
C ASP A 130 11.62 4.02 19.04
N HIS A 131 10.93 4.91 18.32
CA HIS A 131 11.11 6.37 18.42
C HIS A 131 9.89 7.13 19.00
N HIS A 132 8.67 6.67 18.67
CA HIS A 132 7.39 7.27 19.05
C HIS A 132 6.40 6.20 19.59
N PRO A 133 6.77 5.49 20.68
CA PRO A 133 6.06 4.30 21.14
C PRO A 133 4.61 4.58 21.55
N LYS A 134 4.31 5.74 22.15
CA LYS A 134 2.93 6.08 22.53
C LYS A 134 2.08 6.31 21.31
N THR A 135 2.65 6.94 20.29
CA THR A 135 1.98 7.17 19.00
C THR A 135 1.59 5.86 18.35
N LEU A 136 2.47 4.85 18.32
CA LEU A 136 2.07 3.52 17.80
C LEU A 136 0.99 2.86 18.67
N ALA A 137 1.17 2.88 19.99
CA ALA A 137 0.34 2.12 20.92
C ALA A 137 -1.09 2.70 21.04
N LEU A 138 -1.23 4.02 21.13
CA LEU A 138 -2.52 4.69 21.26
C LEU A 138 -3.34 4.73 19.96
N ASN A 139 -2.71 4.44 18.80
CA ASN A 139 -3.39 4.33 17.51
C ASN A 139 -3.73 2.89 17.10
N VAL A 140 -3.67 1.90 18.00
CA VAL A 140 -3.99 0.48 17.71
C VAL A 140 -5.33 0.31 16.98
N ALA A 141 -6.40 0.96 17.47
CA ALA A 141 -7.73 0.86 16.87
C ALA A 141 -7.81 1.51 15.47
N PRO A 142 -7.36 2.77 15.26
CA PRO A 142 -7.23 3.35 13.92
C PRO A 142 -6.41 2.47 12.95
N ILE A 143 -5.23 1.99 13.37
CA ILE A 143 -4.34 1.16 12.56
C ILE A 143 -5.03 -0.14 12.10
N ALA A 144 -5.79 -0.79 13.00
CA ALA A 144 -6.58 -1.97 12.67
C ALA A 144 -7.69 -1.69 11.63
N GLY A 145 -8.10 -0.44 11.49
CA GLY A 145 -9.04 0.04 10.48
C GLY A 145 -8.45 0.10 9.07
N PHE A 146 -7.19 0.50 8.90
CA PHE A 146 -6.52 0.55 7.59
C PHE A 146 -6.14 -0.84 7.06
N GLY A 147 -5.59 -1.65 7.96
CA GLY A 147 -5.04 -2.96 7.68
C GLY A 147 -6.01 -4.11 7.96
N TYR A 148 -5.41 -5.24 8.35
CA TYR A 148 -6.10 -6.35 8.97
C TYR A 148 -5.79 -6.35 10.46
N ILE A 149 -6.74 -6.79 11.29
CA ILE A 149 -6.52 -6.91 12.74
C ILE A 149 -5.31 -7.81 13.07
N LYS A 150 -4.96 -8.78 12.20
CA LYS A 150 -3.73 -9.61 12.34
C LYS A 150 -2.42 -8.84 12.27
N ASP A 151 -2.42 -7.59 11.83
CA ASP A 151 -1.21 -6.79 11.79
C ASP A 151 -0.72 -6.49 13.21
N LEU A 152 -1.64 -6.38 14.18
CA LEU A 152 -1.32 -6.15 15.60
C LEU A 152 -0.46 -7.29 16.22
N PRO A 153 -0.88 -8.58 16.18
CA PRO A 153 -0.03 -9.67 16.67
C PRO A 153 1.25 -9.85 15.83
N GLU A 154 1.25 -9.47 14.54
CA GLU A 154 2.46 -9.51 13.72
C GLU A 154 3.48 -8.45 14.14
N ILE A 155 3.05 -7.23 14.48
CA ILE A 155 3.93 -6.17 15.03
C ILE A 155 4.58 -6.67 16.33
N LEU A 156 3.78 -7.17 17.29
CA LEU A 156 4.30 -7.73 18.54
C LEU A 156 5.29 -8.88 18.29
N HIS A 157 4.95 -9.78 17.35
CA HIS A 157 5.82 -10.89 16.97
C HIS A 157 7.17 -10.41 16.41
N ARG A 158 7.18 -9.37 15.58
CA ARG A 158 8.41 -8.80 15.00
C ARG A 158 9.24 -8.03 16.01
N ILE A 159 8.62 -7.28 16.94
CA ILE A 159 9.35 -6.64 18.05
C ILE A 159 10.11 -7.69 18.87
N LEU A 160 9.48 -8.84 19.14
CA LEU A 160 10.14 -9.91 19.87
C LEU A 160 11.21 -10.63 19.05
N ASN A 161 10.93 -10.98 17.80
CA ASN A 161 11.76 -11.94 17.05
C ASN A 161 12.69 -11.32 16.01
N GLY A 162 12.62 -10.00 15.81
CA GLY A 162 13.35 -9.27 14.78
C GLY A 162 12.47 -8.90 13.58
N ALA A 163 12.82 -7.79 12.93
CA ALA A 163 12.09 -7.24 11.78
C ALA A 163 12.02 -8.21 10.58
N ASP A 164 13.08 -9.00 10.39
CA ASP A 164 13.30 -9.93 9.29
C ASP A 164 12.89 -11.38 9.60
N VAL A 165 12.24 -11.62 10.75
CA VAL A 165 11.89 -12.98 11.23
C VAL A 165 11.12 -13.78 10.17
N ARG A 166 10.22 -13.15 9.41
CA ARG A 166 9.43 -13.80 8.36
C ARG A 166 10.26 -14.19 7.15
N GLU A 167 11.23 -13.35 6.76
CA GLU A 167 12.14 -13.68 5.68
C GLU A 167 13.05 -14.85 6.07
N VAL A 168 13.60 -14.82 7.29
CA VAL A 168 14.45 -15.89 7.81
C VAL A 168 13.68 -17.21 7.84
N GLN A 169 12.45 -17.21 8.37
CA GLN A 169 11.57 -18.39 8.39
C GLN A 169 11.27 -18.91 6.98
N LYS A 170 10.99 -18.02 6.03
CA LYS A 170 10.72 -18.37 4.63
C LYS A 170 11.94 -19.01 3.96
N ARG A 171 13.14 -18.43 4.14
CA ARG A 171 14.42 -19.00 3.64
C ARG A 171 14.70 -20.37 4.24
N GLN A 172 14.50 -20.54 5.55
CA GLN A 172 14.65 -21.83 6.23
C GLN A 172 13.67 -22.88 5.69
N TYR A 173 12.41 -22.52 5.48
CA TYR A 173 11.40 -23.41 4.89
C TYR A 173 11.79 -23.86 3.48
N PHE A 174 12.22 -22.94 2.61
CA PHE A 174 12.68 -23.30 1.26
C PHE A 174 13.93 -24.18 1.28
N SER A 175 14.91 -23.87 2.14
CA SER A 175 16.08 -24.72 2.32
C SER A 175 15.69 -26.13 2.75
N TRP A 176 14.77 -26.25 3.71
CA TRP A 176 14.24 -27.54 4.17
C TRP A 176 13.49 -28.27 3.05
N LYS A 177 12.62 -27.59 2.30
CA LYS A 177 11.85 -28.17 1.20
C LYS A 177 12.76 -28.69 0.08
N SER A 178 13.79 -27.93 -0.29
CA SER A 178 14.79 -28.34 -1.29
C SER A 178 15.62 -29.54 -0.82
N LYS A 179 15.98 -29.59 0.47
CA LYS A 179 16.66 -30.76 1.07
C LYS A 179 15.76 -31.99 1.16
N GLY A 180 14.48 -31.82 1.47
CA GLY A 180 13.48 -32.90 1.52
C GLY A 180 13.26 -33.58 0.16
N PHE A 181 13.37 -32.83 -0.94
CA PHE A 181 13.28 -33.36 -2.30
C PHE A 181 14.50 -34.25 -2.67
N LEU A 182 15.70 -33.93 -2.17
CA LEU A 182 16.86 -34.82 -2.27
C LEU A 182 16.79 -36.01 -1.31
N GLY A 183 16.22 -35.85 -0.12
CA GLY A 183 16.11 -36.89 0.90
C GLY A 183 15.15 -38.03 0.53
N PHE A 184 14.07 -37.73 -0.19
CA PHE A 184 13.08 -38.74 -0.61
C PHE A 184 13.64 -39.76 -1.62
N LYS A 185 14.70 -39.42 -2.38
CA LYS A 185 15.39 -40.39 -3.24
C LYS A 185 16.24 -41.40 -2.47
N ASN A 186 16.60 -41.12 -1.21
CA ASN A 186 17.49 -41.97 -0.41
C ASN A 186 16.79 -42.83 0.66
N CYS A 187 15.47 -42.68 0.86
CA CYS A 187 14.73 -43.47 1.87
C CYS A 187 14.31 -44.88 1.42
N LYS A 188 14.61 -45.30 0.18
CA LYS A 188 14.45 -46.70 -0.25
C LYS A 188 15.76 -47.46 -0.10
N LYS A 189 16.18 -47.75 1.13
CA LYS A 189 17.07 -48.88 1.49
C LYS A 189 17.21 -48.93 3.01
N GLY A 190 16.51 -49.88 3.63
CA GLY A 190 16.60 -50.13 5.07
C GLY A 190 18.05 -50.42 5.47
N LYS A 191 18.61 -49.55 6.32
CA LYS A 191 19.86 -49.81 7.05
C LYS A 191 19.53 -49.89 8.55
N PRO A 192 20.19 -50.77 9.32
CA PRO A 192 20.00 -50.86 10.76
C PRO A 192 20.59 -49.60 11.44
N GLY A 193 19.85 -49.01 12.39
CA GLY A 193 20.22 -47.76 13.09
C GLY A 193 19.26 -46.57 12.86
N HIS A 194 18.16 -46.77 12.14
CA HIS A 194 17.16 -45.73 11.92
C HIS A 194 16.17 -45.67 13.11
N LYS A 195 16.02 -44.48 13.71
CA LYS A 195 15.05 -44.20 14.79
C LYS A 195 13.65 -44.63 14.38
N THR A 196 12.88 -45.19 15.31
CA THR A 196 11.49 -45.57 15.04
C THR A 196 10.64 -44.32 14.73
N PRO A 197 9.53 -44.44 13.98
CA PRO A 197 8.63 -43.32 13.73
C PRO A 197 8.11 -42.65 15.02
N GLU A 198 7.94 -43.44 16.09
CA GLU A 198 7.52 -42.96 17.40
C GLU A 198 8.61 -42.16 18.12
N GLU A 199 9.86 -42.62 18.10
CA GLU A 199 11.02 -41.88 18.62
C GLU A 199 11.21 -40.55 17.89
N VAL A 200 11.08 -40.55 16.56
CA VAL A 200 11.15 -39.32 15.75
C VAL A 200 10.02 -38.36 16.10
N LYS A 201 8.80 -38.87 16.32
CA LYS A 201 7.65 -38.06 16.72
C LYS A 201 7.81 -37.49 18.13
N ALA A 202 8.33 -38.27 19.07
CA ALA A 202 8.59 -37.87 20.45
C ALA A 202 9.69 -36.80 20.51
N GLU A 203 10.82 -37.00 19.81
CA GLU A 203 11.92 -36.03 19.72
C GLU A 203 11.45 -34.72 19.09
N ALA A 204 10.66 -34.79 17.99
CA ALA A 204 10.08 -33.61 17.38
C ALA A 204 9.10 -32.88 18.33
N SER A 205 8.38 -33.62 19.18
CA SER A 205 7.49 -33.05 20.19
C SER A 205 8.27 -32.33 21.29
N ALA A 206 9.33 -32.95 21.83
CA ALA A 206 10.22 -32.35 22.80
C ALA A 206 10.87 -31.06 22.28
N LYS A 207 11.42 -31.08 21.06
CA LYS A 207 12.00 -29.88 20.41
C LYS A 207 10.97 -28.75 20.24
N ARG A 208 9.71 -29.08 19.91
CA ARG A 208 8.63 -28.09 19.83
C ARG A 208 8.30 -27.51 21.21
N LYS A 209 8.29 -28.32 22.26
CA LYS A 209 8.04 -27.88 23.64
C LYS A 209 9.14 -26.93 24.11
N GLU A 210 10.40 -27.33 23.97
CA GLU A 210 11.56 -26.51 24.34
C GLU A 210 11.56 -25.16 23.60
N LYS A 211 11.27 -25.15 22.29
CA LYS A 211 11.16 -23.91 21.51
C LYS A 211 10.05 -22.99 22.02
N ARG A 212 8.91 -23.55 22.44
CA ARG A 212 7.79 -22.78 23.02
C ARG A 212 8.16 -22.19 24.36
N GLU A 213 8.79 -22.94 25.23
CA GLU A 213 9.24 -22.48 26.56
C GLU A 213 10.25 -21.33 26.41
N LYS A 214 11.21 -21.46 25.50
CA LYS A 214 12.17 -20.37 25.17
C LYS A 214 11.47 -19.12 24.64
N ALA A 215 10.49 -19.28 23.75
CA ALA A 215 9.73 -18.16 23.21
C ALA A 215 8.87 -17.47 24.27
N ALA A 216 8.22 -18.24 25.15
CA ALA A 216 7.43 -17.73 26.27
C ALA A 216 8.30 -16.96 27.27
N ALA A 217 9.45 -17.53 27.67
CA ALA A 217 10.40 -16.86 28.56
C ALA A 217 10.86 -15.51 27.98
N LYS A 218 11.18 -15.47 26.68
CA LYS A 218 11.54 -14.24 25.97
C LYS A 218 10.42 -13.20 25.97
N ALA A 219 9.17 -13.63 25.77
CA ALA A 219 8.02 -12.74 25.78
C ALA A 219 7.80 -12.10 27.17
N LEU A 220 7.87 -12.92 28.22
CA LEU A 220 7.74 -12.47 29.61
C LEU A 220 8.88 -11.52 30.00
N GLU A 221 10.11 -11.84 29.64
CA GLU A 221 11.27 -10.99 29.88
C GLU A 221 11.10 -9.62 29.19
N ARG A 222 10.68 -9.60 27.92
CA ARG A 222 10.42 -8.36 27.19
C ARG A 222 9.30 -7.53 27.85
N TYR A 223 8.20 -8.18 28.22
CA TYR A 223 7.06 -7.53 28.88
C TYR A 223 7.46 -6.89 30.22
N ALA A 224 8.29 -7.57 31.01
CA ALA A 224 8.77 -7.06 32.30
C ALA A 224 9.77 -5.91 32.15
N ARG A 225 10.68 -5.98 31.16
CA ARG A 225 11.80 -5.03 31.03
C ARG A 225 11.48 -3.79 30.20
N ASP A 226 10.63 -3.90 29.18
CA ASP A 226 10.38 -2.81 28.24
C ASP A 226 8.98 -2.19 28.45
N PRO A 227 8.89 -0.95 28.95
CA PRO A 227 7.61 -0.28 29.19
C PRO A 227 6.86 0.06 27.89
N ASN A 228 7.57 0.32 26.79
CA ASN A 228 6.96 0.63 25.50
C ASN A 228 6.32 -0.61 24.87
N TYR A 229 7.00 -1.75 24.94
CA TYR A 229 6.45 -3.04 24.50
C TYR A 229 5.24 -3.43 25.35
N ARG A 230 5.34 -3.28 26.67
CA ARG A 230 4.22 -3.54 27.58
C ARG A 230 3.00 -2.68 27.26
N LEU A 231 3.18 -1.36 27.07
CA LEU A 231 2.10 -0.46 26.68
C LEU A 231 1.40 -0.91 25.39
N LEU A 232 2.19 -1.21 24.34
CA LEU A 232 1.64 -1.70 23.08
C LEU A 232 0.92 -3.05 23.24
N TYR A 233 1.52 -3.99 23.99
CA TYR A 233 0.93 -5.30 24.26
C TYR A 233 -0.42 -5.16 24.98
N ASP A 234 -0.47 -4.28 26.00
CA ASP A 234 -1.67 -4.07 26.79
C ASP A 234 -2.79 -3.47 25.93
N LEU A 235 -2.51 -2.42 25.15
CA LEU A 235 -3.51 -1.80 24.27
C LEU A 235 -3.97 -2.72 23.13
N VAL A 236 -3.08 -3.59 22.62
CA VAL A 236 -3.50 -4.64 21.66
C VAL A 236 -4.41 -5.67 22.34
N SER A 237 -4.09 -6.08 23.57
CA SER A 237 -4.90 -7.04 24.32
C SER A 237 -6.27 -6.47 24.68
N ASP A 238 -6.33 -5.20 25.10
CA ASP A 238 -7.56 -4.44 25.36
C ASP A 238 -8.42 -4.36 24.11
N PHE A 239 -7.83 -3.94 22.97
CA PHE A 239 -8.54 -3.86 21.70
C PHE A 239 -9.22 -5.19 21.31
N PHE A 240 -8.50 -6.31 21.44
CA PHE A 240 -9.09 -7.62 21.17
C PHE A 240 -10.18 -7.98 22.17
N ALA A 241 -9.96 -7.77 23.47
CA ALA A 241 -10.93 -8.11 24.50
C ALA A 241 -12.24 -7.33 24.30
N GLU A 242 -12.16 -6.01 24.16
CA GLU A 242 -13.32 -5.14 23.92
C GLU A 242 -14.07 -5.50 22.64
N SER A 243 -13.33 -5.75 21.55
CA SER A 243 -13.92 -6.16 20.27
C SER A 243 -14.65 -7.51 20.38
N LEU A 244 -14.06 -8.47 21.08
CA LEU A 244 -14.64 -9.80 21.26
C LEU A 244 -15.88 -9.78 22.16
N VAL A 245 -15.87 -8.98 23.23
CA VAL A 245 -17.03 -8.80 24.11
C VAL A 245 -18.17 -8.15 23.33
N THR A 246 -17.89 -7.08 22.58
CA THR A 246 -18.88 -6.43 21.72
C THR A 246 -19.45 -7.39 20.68
N ASP A 247 -18.59 -8.18 20.03
CA ASP A 247 -19.01 -9.19 19.04
C ASP A 247 -19.88 -10.29 19.67
N LEU A 248 -19.60 -10.69 20.93
CA LEU A 248 -20.45 -11.63 21.67
C LEU A 248 -21.82 -11.07 22.01
N GLU A 249 -21.90 -9.78 22.36
CA GLU A 249 -23.18 -9.11 22.61
C GLU A 249 -24.02 -9.04 21.33
N ARG A 250 -23.39 -8.75 20.19
CA ARG A 250 -24.02 -8.80 18.87
C ARG A 250 -24.51 -10.19 18.52
N LEU A 251 -23.71 -11.22 18.82
CA LEU A 251 -24.13 -12.61 18.64
C LEU A 251 -25.34 -12.95 19.51
N ARG A 252 -25.33 -12.60 20.80
CA ARG A 252 -26.43 -12.85 21.74
C ARG A 252 -27.72 -12.10 21.37
N SER A 253 -27.59 -10.93 20.77
CA SER A 253 -28.73 -10.12 20.28
C SER A 253 -29.18 -10.49 18.85
N GLY A 254 -28.61 -11.52 18.23
CA GLY A 254 -28.99 -11.99 16.89
C GLY A 254 -28.52 -11.10 15.74
N LYS A 255 -27.66 -10.10 16.00
CA LYS A 255 -27.14 -9.15 15.01
C LYS A 255 -25.93 -9.73 14.26
N LEU A 256 -26.14 -10.84 13.56
CA LEU A 256 -25.05 -11.60 12.92
C LEU A 256 -24.26 -10.80 11.89
N ASN A 257 -24.90 -9.86 11.18
CA ASN A 257 -24.26 -9.03 10.16
C ASN A 257 -23.37 -7.91 10.73
N GLU A 258 -23.46 -7.63 12.03
CA GLU A 258 -22.65 -6.60 12.71
C GLU A 258 -21.42 -7.20 13.41
N ILE A 259 -21.26 -8.53 13.41
CA ILE A 259 -20.12 -9.19 14.07
C ILE A 259 -18.82 -8.83 13.35
N GLY A 260 -17.86 -8.31 14.12
CA GLY A 260 -16.54 -7.93 13.66
C GLY A 260 -15.63 -9.12 13.31
N LEU A 261 -14.44 -8.80 12.82
CA LEU A 261 -13.43 -9.80 12.45
C LEU A 261 -12.41 -10.07 13.57
N ALA A 262 -12.66 -9.60 14.80
CA ALA A 262 -11.73 -9.77 15.91
C ALA A 262 -11.49 -11.25 16.22
N ALA A 263 -12.56 -12.06 16.30
CA ALA A 263 -12.44 -13.50 16.53
C ALA A 263 -11.69 -14.26 15.42
N LYS A 264 -11.77 -13.78 14.18
CA LYS A 264 -11.02 -14.35 13.05
C LYS A 264 -9.52 -14.17 13.22
N TRP A 265 -9.10 -13.01 13.71
CA TRP A 265 -7.67 -12.64 13.79
C TRP A 265 -7.07 -12.77 15.19
N CYS A 266 -7.89 -12.97 16.23
CA CYS A 266 -7.43 -13.34 17.55
C CYS A 266 -6.62 -14.63 17.45
N PRO A 267 -5.39 -14.69 18.00
CA PRO A 267 -4.60 -15.91 18.00
C PRO A 267 -5.37 -17.08 18.60
N SER A 268 -5.20 -18.27 18.02
CA SER A 268 -5.63 -19.50 18.67
C SER A 268 -4.57 -19.91 19.70
N LEU A 269 -5.00 -20.57 20.78
CA LEU A 269 -4.06 -21.17 21.74
C LEU A 269 -3.03 -22.04 21.04
N TYR A 270 -1.76 -21.88 21.41
CA TYR A 270 -0.61 -22.58 20.84
C TYR A 270 -0.35 -22.31 19.35
N SER A 271 -1.01 -21.31 18.75
CA SER A 271 -0.62 -20.80 17.44
C SER A 271 0.78 -20.19 17.50
N PRO A 272 1.49 -20.04 16.35
CA PRO A 272 2.81 -19.41 16.34
C PRO A 272 2.83 -18.01 16.97
N TYR A 273 1.75 -17.23 16.81
CA TYR A 273 1.60 -15.94 17.47
C TYR A 273 1.51 -16.11 18.99
N ASP A 274 0.55 -16.91 19.48
CA ASP A 274 0.37 -17.14 20.92
C ASP A 274 1.62 -17.73 21.58
N CYS A 275 2.30 -18.69 20.95
CA CYS A 275 3.55 -19.24 21.47
C CYS A 275 4.67 -18.19 21.56
N SER A 276 4.61 -17.14 20.74
CA SER A 276 5.63 -16.10 20.72
C SER A 276 5.31 -14.90 21.58
N THR A 277 4.03 -14.53 21.74
CA THR A 277 3.61 -13.30 22.40
C THR A 277 2.83 -13.54 23.69
N LEU A 278 2.30 -14.75 23.91
CA LEU A 278 1.35 -15.07 24.98
C LEU A 278 0.06 -14.23 24.92
N LEU A 279 -0.33 -13.74 23.74
CA LEU A 279 -1.46 -12.81 23.62
C LEU A 279 -2.80 -13.41 24.03
N CYS A 280 -3.01 -14.74 23.91
CA CYS A 280 -4.26 -15.35 24.38
C CYS A 280 -4.44 -15.20 25.89
N GLU A 281 -3.36 -15.15 26.66
CA GLU A 281 -3.40 -14.94 28.10
C GLU A 281 -3.80 -13.50 28.43
N GLY A 282 -3.13 -12.52 27.82
CA GLY A 282 -3.48 -11.10 27.97
C GLY A 282 -4.92 -10.78 27.57
N ILE A 283 -5.43 -11.40 26.50
CA ILE A 283 -6.82 -11.23 26.07
C ILE A 283 -7.78 -11.94 27.02
N ALA A 284 -7.50 -13.20 27.40
CA ALA A 284 -8.43 -13.99 28.22
C ALA A 284 -8.65 -13.38 29.61
N THR A 285 -7.59 -12.84 30.23
CA THR A 285 -7.65 -12.17 31.54
C THR A 285 -8.47 -10.88 31.50
N ARG A 286 -8.46 -10.15 30.37
CA ARG A 286 -9.29 -8.94 30.17
C ARG A 286 -10.75 -9.25 29.85
N VAL A 287 -11.02 -10.35 29.14
CA VAL A 287 -12.39 -10.82 28.86
C VAL A 287 -13.03 -11.43 30.11
N PHE A 288 -12.24 -12.10 30.95
CA PHE A 288 -12.69 -12.76 32.17
C PHE A 288 -11.92 -12.26 33.41
N PRO A 289 -12.05 -10.97 33.77
CA PRO A 289 -11.30 -10.39 34.88
C PRO A 289 -11.78 -10.94 36.22
N VAL A 290 -10.87 -11.16 37.17
CA VAL A 290 -11.17 -11.79 38.47
C VAL A 290 -12.27 -11.02 39.22
N GLU A 291 -12.29 -9.70 39.09
CA GLU A 291 -13.26 -8.80 39.73
C GLU A 291 -14.70 -9.06 39.28
N SER A 292 -14.89 -9.58 38.07
CA SER A 292 -16.22 -9.90 37.51
C SER A 292 -16.64 -11.35 37.74
N TYR A 293 -15.75 -12.21 38.23
CA TYR A 293 -15.94 -13.65 38.36
C TYR A 293 -15.46 -14.14 39.74
N PRO A 294 -16.32 -14.07 40.77
CA PRO A 294 -15.97 -14.44 42.15
C PRO A 294 -15.42 -15.86 42.30
N GLU A 295 -15.73 -16.77 41.38
CA GLU A 295 -15.19 -18.13 41.36
C GLU A 295 -13.66 -18.19 41.16
N TYR A 296 -13.02 -17.08 40.76
CA TYR A 296 -11.57 -16.99 40.58
C TYR A 296 -10.84 -16.31 41.74
N ALA A 297 -11.57 -15.73 42.71
CA ALA A 297 -10.96 -14.94 43.79
C ALA A 297 -10.02 -15.75 44.70
N GLU A 298 -10.29 -17.05 44.88
CA GLU A 298 -9.54 -17.94 45.78
C GLU A 298 -8.67 -18.97 45.05
N ILE A 299 -8.50 -18.82 43.74
CA ILE A 299 -7.78 -19.79 42.89
C ILE A 299 -6.36 -19.30 42.61
N GLU A 300 -5.39 -20.22 42.58
CA GLU A 300 -4.01 -19.94 42.18
C GLU A 300 -3.95 -19.31 40.78
N GLU A 301 -3.15 -18.25 40.61
CA GLU A 301 -3.05 -17.46 39.39
C GLU A 301 -2.78 -18.30 38.13
N ALA A 302 -1.87 -19.29 38.23
CA ALA A 302 -1.57 -20.19 37.12
C ALA A 302 -2.78 -21.03 36.68
N TYR A 303 -3.61 -21.47 37.65
CA TYR A 303 -4.83 -22.22 37.37
C TYR A 303 -5.92 -21.30 36.82
N TYR A 304 -6.08 -20.09 37.37
CA TYR A 304 -6.97 -19.05 36.83
C TYR A 304 -6.67 -18.78 35.35
N VAL A 305 -5.41 -18.49 35.01
CA VAL A 305 -4.94 -18.23 33.64
C VAL A 305 -5.25 -19.42 32.72
N TYR A 306 -4.96 -20.65 33.17
CA TYR A 306 -5.28 -21.86 32.40
C TYR A 306 -6.78 -21.95 32.08
N ARG A 307 -7.64 -21.68 33.08
CA ARG A 307 -9.10 -21.74 32.95
C ARG A 307 -9.63 -20.69 31.99
N VAL A 308 -9.25 -19.42 32.16
CA VAL A 308 -9.76 -18.33 31.30
C VAL A 308 -9.29 -18.46 29.86
N ARG A 309 -8.10 -18.99 29.61
CA ARG A 309 -7.61 -19.29 28.26
C ARG A 309 -8.48 -20.35 27.56
N ASP A 310 -8.85 -21.41 28.27
CA ASP A 310 -9.75 -22.43 27.71
C ASP A 310 -11.17 -21.88 27.50
N ARG A 311 -11.67 -21.02 28.40
CA ARG A 311 -12.94 -20.30 28.24
C ARG A 311 -12.93 -19.38 27.03
N LEU A 312 -11.88 -18.57 26.84
CA LEU A 312 -11.71 -17.72 25.65
C LEU A 312 -11.86 -18.55 24.36
N ARG A 313 -11.26 -19.73 24.31
CA ARG A 313 -11.41 -20.62 23.16
C ARG A 313 -12.85 -21.13 23.01
N LYS A 314 -13.43 -21.72 24.06
CA LYS A 314 -14.71 -22.45 23.98
C LYS A 314 -15.93 -21.53 23.96
N GLU A 315 -15.97 -20.53 24.82
CA GLU A 315 -17.12 -19.65 25.07
C GLU A 315 -17.12 -18.41 24.17
N VAL A 316 -15.95 -18.02 23.62
CA VAL A 316 -15.83 -16.79 22.81
C VAL A 316 -15.46 -17.11 21.36
N LEU A 317 -14.28 -17.69 21.11
CA LEU A 317 -13.76 -17.84 19.76
C LEU A 317 -14.53 -18.87 18.93
N VAL A 318 -14.89 -20.02 19.51
CA VAL A 318 -15.67 -21.05 18.80
C VAL A 318 -17.03 -20.52 18.32
N PRO A 319 -17.90 -19.95 19.18
CA PRO A 319 -19.20 -19.46 18.73
C PRO A 319 -19.10 -18.28 17.75
N LEU A 320 -18.18 -17.32 17.99
CA LEU A 320 -17.98 -16.20 17.06
C LEU A 320 -17.47 -16.66 15.69
N ARG A 321 -16.50 -17.58 15.64
CA ARG A 321 -15.98 -18.11 14.36
C ARG A 321 -17.02 -18.93 13.61
N ALA A 322 -17.90 -19.62 14.32
CA ALA A 322 -19.04 -20.32 13.73
C ALA A 322 -20.03 -19.33 13.11
N ALA A 323 -20.38 -18.25 13.82
CA ALA A 323 -21.27 -17.20 13.32
C ALA A 323 -20.69 -16.43 12.12
N LEU A 324 -19.35 -16.31 12.04
CA LEU A 324 -18.65 -15.74 10.89
C LEU A 324 -18.57 -16.66 9.66
N GLU A 325 -19.00 -17.92 9.78
CA GLU A 325 -19.00 -18.93 8.72
C GLU A 325 -17.64 -19.08 8.00
N LEU A 326 -16.55 -19.07 8.77
CA LEU A 326 -15.20 -19.19 8.23
C LEU A 326 -14.98 -20.58 7.59
N PRO A 327 -14.34 -20.68 6.40
CA PRO A 327 -14.17 -21.96 5.71
C PRO A 327 -13.42 -22.99 6.56
N GLU A 328 -12.46 -22.54 7.38
CA GLU A 328 -11.67 -23.41 8.25
C GLU A 328 -12.53 -24.13 9.30
N VAL A 329 -13.67 -23.57 9.71
CA VAL A 329 -14.61 -24.19 10.67
C VAL A 329 -15.25 -25.43 10.04
N TYR A 330 -15.73 -25.32 8.80
CA TYR A 330 -16.32 -26.44 8.06
C TYR A 330 -15.28 -27.48 7.67
N MET A 331 -14.11 -27.04 7.19
CA MET A 331 -13.01 -27.92 6.78
C MET A 331 -12.49 -28.74 7.97
N ALA A 332 -12.29 -28.12 9.14
CA ALA A 332 -11.83 -28.83 10.33
C ALA A 332 -12.86 -29.85 10.85
N ALA A 333 -14.15 -29.57 10.68
CA ALA A 333 -15.23 -30.48 11.02
C ALA A 333 -15.53 -31.53 9.93
N ASN A 334 -14.79 -31.52 8.81
CA ASN A 334 -15.02 -32.34 7.62
C ASN A 334 -16.44 -32.16 7.02
N LYS A 335 -17.06 -30.99 7.21
CA LYS A 335 -18.42 -30.64 6.75
C LYS A 335 -18.39 -29.84 5.44
N TRP A 336 -17.75 -30.41 4.41
CA TRP A 336 -17.62 -29.76 3.10
C TRP A 336 -18.98 -29.45 2.44
N GLY A 337 -19.95 -30.35 2.62
CA GLY A 337 -21.33 -30.23 2.16
C GLY A 337 -22.10 -28.97 2.60
N SER A 338 -21.63 -28.29 3.64
CA SER A 338 -22.29 -27.12 4.24
C SER A 338 -21.48 -25.83 4.10
N LEU A 339 -20.37 -25.85 3.36
CA LEU A 339 -19.49 -24.70 3.20
C LEU A 339 -20.14 -23.64 2.27
N PRO A 340 -20.37 -22.40 2.74
CA PRO A 340 -21.01 -21.35 1.95
C PRO A 340 -19.99 -20.68 1.01
N TYR A 341 -19.89 -21.16 -0.23
CA TYR A 341 -18.88 -20.69 -1.19
C TYR A 341 -19.01 -19.18 -1.50
N GLU A 342 -20.23 -18.63 -1.50
CA GLU A 342 -20.48 -17.20 -1.78
C GLU A 342 -19.83 -16.29 -0.72
N ARG A 343 -19.60 -16.80 0.50
CA ARG A 343 -19.00 -16.05 1.61
C ARG A 343 -17.50 -16.22 1.72
N VAL A 344 -16.91 -17.14 0.95
CA VAL A 344 -15.46 -17.40 1.02
C VAL A 344 -14.68 -16.24 0.40
N ALA A 345 -13.87 -15.58 1.22
CA ALA A 345 -12.99 -14.50 0.75
C ALA A 345 -12.05 -14.97 -0.37
N SER A 346 -11.76 -14.09 -1.34
CA SER A 346 -10.96 -14.40 -2.55
C SER A 346 -9.60 -15.04 -2.27
N VAL A 347 -8.88 -14.57 -1.23
CA VAL A 347 -7.59 -15.15 -0.83
C VAL A 347 -7.74 -16.57 -0.28
N ALA A 348 -8.79 -16.82 0.51
CA ALA A 348 -9.11 -18.16 0.98
C ALA A 348 -9.51 -19.06 -0.20
N MET A 349 -10.28 -18.54 -1.15
CA MET A 349 -10.65 -19.23 -2.38
C MET A 349 -9.41 -19.70 -3.17
N LYS A 350 -8.43 -18.81 -3.35
CA LYS A 350 -7.15 -19.15 -4.01
C LYS A 350 -6.37 -20.21 -3.24
N ASN A 351 -6.24 -20.06 -1.92
CA ASN A 351 -5.43 -20.94 -1.09
C ASN A 351 -6.05 -22.35 -0.95
N TYR A 352 -7.37 -22.44 -0.94
CA TYR A 352 -8.10 -23.68 -0.70
C TYR A 352 -8.70 -24.29 -1.97
N LYS A 353 -8.53 -23.68 -3.15
CA LYS A 353 -9.04 -24.17 -4.44
C LYS A 353 -8.83 -25.68 -4.63
N CYS A 354 -7.61 -26.17 -4.41
CA CYS A 354 -7.29 -27.59 -4.56
C CYS A 354 -8.01 -28.47 -3.54
N LEU A 355 -8.25 -27.97 -2.33
CA LEU A 355 -9.00 -28.70 -1.30
C LEU A 355 -10.49 -28.75 -1.61
N PHE A 356 -11.06 -27.63 -2.08
CA PHE A 356 -12.46 -27.56 -2.52
C PHE A 356 -12.72 -28.53 -3.68
N MET A 357 -11.87 -28.50 -4.72
CA MET A 357 -11.97 -29.45 -5.84
C MET A 357 -11.83 -30.91 -5.39
N LYS A 358 -10.95 -31.19 -4.42
CA LYS A 358 -10.71 -32.56 -3.95
C LYS A 358 -11.88 -33.12 -3.12
N HIS A 359 -12.52 -32.30 -2.30
CA HIS A 359 -13.48 -32.76 -1.30
C HIS A 359 -14.95 -32.47 -1.65
N ASP A 360 -15.21 -31.53 -2.57
CA ASP A 360 -16.56 -31.03 -2.89
C ASP A 360 -16.62 -30.47 -4.32
N GLY A 361 -15.97 -31.16 -5.26
CA GLY A 361 -15.75 -30.68 -6.62
C GLY A 361 -17.03 -30.39 -7.42
N GLU A 362 -18.09 -31.17 -7.25
CA GLU A 362 -19.36 -30.96 -7.96
C GLU A 362 -20.05 -29.66 -7.53
N ARG A 363 -20.20 -29.41 -6.23
CA ARG A 363 -20.86 -28.20 -5.72
C ARG A 363 -20.00 -26.96 -5.96
N PHE A 364 -18.67 -27.12 -5.84
CA PHE A 364 -17.74 -26.06 -6.17
C PHE A 364 -17.74 -25.72 -7.67
N GLY A 365 -17.83 -26.73 -8.55
CA GLY A 365 -17.99 -26.55 -9.99
C GLY A 365 -19.27 -25.78 -10.33
N LYS A 366 -20.41 -26.19 -9.77
CA LYS A 366 -21.69 -25.46 -9.91
C LYS A 366 -21.63 -24.03 -9.40
N TYR A 367 -20.92 -23.78 -8.29
CA TYR A 367 -20.71 -22.43 -7.78
C TYR A 367 -19.91 -21.59 -8.78
N LEU A 368 -18.84 -22.14 -9.37
CA LEU A 368 -18.09 -21.44 -10.42
C LEU A 368 -19.00 -21.13 -11.61
N GLU A 369 -19.78 -22.10 -12.10
CA GLU A 369 -20.76 -21.91 -13.17
C GLU A 369 -21.83 -20.86 -12.82
N SER A 370 -22.32 -20.79 -11.58
CA SER A 370 -23.31 -19.79 -11.17
C SER A 370 -22.78 -18.36 -11.25
N ILE A 371 -21.48 -18.16 -10.96
CA ILE A 371 -20.83 -16.85 -11.14
C ILE A 371 -20.71 -16.51 -12.63
N LEU A 372 -20.63 -17.53 -13.51
CA LEU A 372 -20.61 -17.35 -14.97
C LEU A 372 -22.00 -17.00 -15.52
N ALA A 373 -23.05 -17.64 -15.02
CA ALA A 373 -24.42 -17.41 -15.48
C ALA A 373 -24.95 -16.01 -15.12
N GLU A 374 -24.55 -15.44 -13.98
CA GLU A 374 -24.86 -14.04 -13.63
C GLU A 374 -24.09 -13.01 -14.48
N ALA A 375 -23.09 -13.44 -15.24
CA ALA A 375 -22.23 -12.62 -16.07
C ALA A 375 -22.29 -13.07 -17.54
N TYR A 376 -23.46 -12.90 -18.20
CA TYR A 376 -23.74 -13.17 -19.62
C TYR A 376 -22.52 -13.38 -20.54
N ASP A 377 -21.94 -14.59 -20.52
CA ASP A 377 -21.06 -15.17 -21.54
C ASP A 377 -20.70 -16.61 -21.12
N GLU A 378 -21.17 -17.60 -21.89
CA GLU A 378 -21.02 -19.04 -21.60
C GLU A 378 -19.59 -19.59 -21.73
N GLU A 379 -18.58 -18.76 -22.00
CA GLU A 379 -17.20 -19.20 -22.33
C GLU A 379 -16.10 -18.87 -21.30
N VAL A 380 -16.41 -18.31 -20.13
CA VAL A 380 -15.37 -17.83 -19.20
C VAL A 380 -15.03 -18.85 -18.11
N GLU A 381 -14.06 -19.74 -18.30
CA GLU A 381 -13.72 -20.74 -17.27
C GLU A 381 -12.79 -20.22 -16.14
N ASP A 382 -12.35 -18.95 -16.18
CA ASP A 382 -11.31 -18.42 -15.27
C ASP A 382 -11.81 -17.39 -14.25
N VAL A 383 -11.68 -17.71 -12.96
CA VAL A 383 -11.95 -16.82 -11.80
C VAL A 383 -11.22 -15.47 -11.92
N ALA A 384 -10.03 -15.44 -12.53
CA ALA A 384 -9.28 -14.21 -12.72
C ALA A 384 -9.98 -13.21 -13.66
N GLU A 385 -10.64 -13.70 -14.71
CA GLU A 385 -11.41 -12.89 -15.66
C GLU A 385 -12.57 -12.18 -14.94
N LEU A 386 -13.33 -12.93 -14.14
CA LEU A 386 -14.46 -12.40 -13.38
C LEU A 386 -14.03 -11.34 -12.37
N GLN A 387 -12.92 -11.59 -11.66
CA GLN A 387 -12.35 -10.62 -10.73
C GLN A 387 -11.91 -9.33 -11.43
N TRP A 388 -11.32 -9.44 -12.62
CA TRP A 388 -10.92 -8.30 -13.43
C TRP A 388 -12.13 -7.50 -13.91
N ARG A 389 -13.13 -8.16 -14.51
CA ARG A 389 -14.36 -7.52 -15.01
C ARG A 389 -15.08 -6.75 -13.90
N ARG A 390 -15.26 -7.39 -12.73
CA ARG A 390 -15.86 -6.73 -11.55
C ARG A 390 -15.05 -5.52 -11.11
N MET A 391 -13.74 -5.66 -11.01
CA MET A 391 -12.85 -4.56 -10.61
C MET A 391 -12.94 -3.37 -11.56
N VAL A 392 -13.01 -3.62 -12.87
CA VAL A 392 -13.15 -2.56 -13.89
C VAL A 392 -14.52 -1.91 -13.79
N SER A 393 -15.60 -2.69 -13.64
CA SER A 393 -16.96 -2.17 -13.44
C SER A 393 -17.04 -1.27 -12.20
N ASP A 394 -16.54 -1.73 -11.06
CA ASP A 394 -16.53 -0.98 -9.79
C ASP A 394 -15.77 0.36 -9.89
N LEU A 395 -14.79 0.46 -10.80
CA LEU A 395 -14.04 1.70 -11.06
C LEU A 395 -14.74 2.59 -12.08
N GLN A 396 -15.33 2.01 -13.14
CA GLN A 396 -16.11 2.75 -14.14
C GLN A 396 -17.34 3.42 -13.53
N GLU A 397 -17.97 2.80 -12.54
CA GLU A 397 -19.08 3.39 -11.76
C GLU A 397 -18.65 4.66 -11.00
N LYS A 398 -17.37 4.78 -10.65
CA LYS A 398 -16.83 5.97 -9.95
C LYS A 398 -16.41 7.08 -10.90
N GLY A 399 -16.28 6.78 -12.19
CA GLY A 399 -15.85 7.75 -13.20
C GLY A 399 -15.05 7.10 -14.30
N LYS A 400 -14.71 7.90 -15.31
CA LYS A 400 -13.92 7.48 -16.47
C LYS A 400 -12.71 8.39 -16.63
N LEU A 401 -11.65 7.86 -17.25
CA LEU A 401 -10.46 8.64 -17.55
C LEU A 401 -10.66 9.38 -18.87
N ARG A 402 -10.84 10.70 -18.79
CA ARG A 402 -11.03 11.57 -19.96
C ARG A 402 -9.69 11.88 -20.61
N ASN A 403 -9.57 11.63 -21.92
CA ASN A 403 -8.42 12.03 -22.72
C ASN A 403 -7.05 11.59 -22.12
N CYS A 404 -7.00 10.34 -21.65
CA CYS A 404 -5.86 9.76 -20.95
C CYS A 404 -5.26 8.57 -21.72
N ILE A 405 -3.94 8.44 -21.71
CA ILE A 405 -3.23 7.28 -22.26
C ILE A 405 -2.18 6.75 -21.29
N ALA A 406 -1.91 5.43 -21.36
CA ALA A 406 -0.84 4.80 -20.60
C ALA A 406 0.39 4.55 -21.47
N VAL A 407 1.56 4.81 -20.89
CA VAL A 407 2.89 4.46 -21.38
C VAL A 407 3.45 3.39 -20.45
N CYS A 408 3.77 2.23 -21.01
CA CYS A 408 4.17 1.06 -20.24
C CYS A 408 5.66 0.77 -20.43
N ASP A 409 6.43 0.84 -19.35
CA ASP A 409 7.82 0.40 -19.30
C ASP A 409 7.91 -1.10 -19.00
N VAL A 410 8.49 -1.84 -19.93
CA VAL A 410 8.81 -3.26 -19.77
C VAL A 410 10.28 -3.54 -20.13
N SER A 411 11.15 -2.54 -19.91
CA SER A 411 12.59 -2.72 -19.98
C SER A 411 13.10 -3.80 -19.02
N GLY A 412 14.36 -4.21 -19.19
CA GLY A 412 14.96 -5.27 -18.39
C GLY A 412 14.94 -5.00 -16.88
N SER A 413 15.05 -3.74 -16.45
CA SER A 413 14.97 -3.37 -15.03
C SER A 413 13.59 -3.64 -14.44
N MET A 414 12.53 -3.60 -15.24
CA MET A 414 11.17 -3.90 -14.81
C MET A 414 10.89 -5.40 -14.60
N GLU A 415 11.83 -6.30 -14.94
CA GLU A 415 11.63 -7.75 -14.88
C GLU A 415 11.05 -8.24 -13.53
N GLY A 416 10.07 -9.14 -13.63
CA GLY A 416 9.36 -9.72 -12.50
C GLY A 416 8.03 -9.02 -12.21
N THR A 417 7.71 -8.85 -10.93
CA THR A 417 6.43 -8.27 -10.50
C THR A 417 6.19 -6.83 -11.01
N PRO A 418 7.19 -5.92 -11.05
CA PRO A 418 6.96 -4.58 -11.58
C PRO A 418 6.47 -4.56 -13.03
N MET A 419 7.02 -5.39 -13.91
CA MET A 419 6.55 -5.53 -15.30
C MET A 419 5.13 -6.09 -15.37
N ASP A 420 4.80 -7.13 -14.59
CA ASP A 420 3.43 -7.65 -14.52
C ASP A 420 2.42 -6.57 -14.08
N VAL A 421 2.81 -5.74 -13.11
CA VAL A 421 1.99 -4.63 -12.61
C VAL A 421 1.88 -3.51 -13.63
N CYS A 422 2.96 -3.17 -14.33
CA CYS A 422 2.97 -2.18 -15.40
C CYS A 422 1.97 -2.55 -16.50
N VAL A 423 2.02 -3.80 -16.98
CA VAL A 423 1.07 -4.34 -17.96
C VAL A 423 -0.37 -4.27 -17.42
N ALA A 424 -0.59 -4.70 -16.18
CA ALA A 424 -1.93 -4.70 -15.58
C ALA A 424 -2.49 -3.27 -15.40
N LEU A 425 -1.71 -2.31 -14.90
CA LEU A 425 -2.14 -0.93 -14.73
C LEU A 425 -2.35 -0.24 -16.08
N GLY A 426 -1.47 -0.49 -17.06
CA GLY A 426 -1.64 0.03 -18.42
C GLY A 426 -2.93 -0.47 -19.08
N MET A 427 -3.23 -1.77 -18.94
CA MET A 427 -4.51 -2.33 -19.38
C MET A 427 -5.70 -1.71 -18.66
N LEU A 428 -5.58 -1.50 -17.33
CA LEU A 428 -6.65 -0.90 -16.54
C LEU A 428 -6.93 0.54 -16.99
N VAL A 429 -5.90 1.35 -17.23
CA VAL A 429 -6.06 2.70 -17.80
C VAL A 429 -6.71 2.61 -19.17
N ALA A 430 -6.27 1.71 -20.05
CA ALA A 430 -6.85 1.55 -21.38
C ALA A 430 -8.34 1.17 -21.35
N GLU A 431 -8.80 0.38 -20.37
CA GLU A 431 -10.23 0.01 -20.22
C GLU A 431 -11.06 1.09 -19.53
N LEU A 432 -10.45 1.94 -18.68
CA LEU A 432 -11.10 3.07 -18.01
C LEU A 432 -11.11 4.35 -18.86
N SER A 433 -10.23 4.46 -19.85
CA SER A 433 -10.16 5.58 -20.78
C SER A 433 -11.37 5.64 -21.70
N GLU A 434 -11.82 6.87 -21.95
CA GLU A 434 -12.86 7.15 -22.96
C GLU A 434 -12.29 7.08 -24.39
N GLU A 435 -13.18 6.99 -25.37
CA GLU A 435 -12.80 7.18 -26.77
C GLU A 435 -12.20 8.59 -26.95
N PRO A 436 -11.16 8.77 -27.79
CA PRO A 436 -10.58 7.80 -28.72
C PRO A 436 -9.43 6.96 -28.12
N TRP A 437 -9.17 7.00 -26.82
CA TRP A 437 -8.00 6.33 -26.20
C TRP A 437 -8.31 4.96 -25.62
N LYS A 438 -9.59 4.64 -25.50
CA LYS A 438 -10.05 3.33 -25.03
C LYS A 438 -9.37 2.19 -25.78
N GLY A 439 -8.86 1.23 -25.00
CA GLY A 439 -8.17 0.03 -25.50
C GLY A 439 -6.80 0.29 -26.12
N LYS A 440 -6.20 1.46 -25.91
CA LYS A 440 -4.89 1.82 -26.49
C LYS A 440 -3.81 2.03 -25.44
N VAL A 441 -2.59 1.66 -25.76
CA VAL A 441 -1.38 1.84 -24.92
C VAL A 441 -0.19 2.23 -25.80
N ILE A 442 0.77 2.96 -25.23
CA ILE A 442 2.05 3.29 -25.86
C ILE A 442 3.15 2.42 -25.27
N THR A 443 4.02 1.88 -26.13
CA THR A 443 5.24 1.20 -25.71
C THR A 443 6.30 2.20 -25.27
N PHE A 444 6.91 1.97 -24.11
CA PHE A 444 8.07 2.74 -23.67
C PHE A 444 9.32 2.11 -24.27
N SER A 445 9.75 2.60 -25.44
CA SER A 445 10.95 2.14 -26.13
C SER A 445 11.64 3.25 -26.91
N ALA A 446 12.84 3.01 -27.44
CA ALA A 446 13.51 3.96 -28.35
C ALA A 446 12.70 4.24 -29.65
N ARG A 447 11.66 3.44 -29.93
CA ARG A 447 10.73 3.64 -31.06
C ARG A 447 9.31 3.40 -30.55
N PRO A 448 8.73 4.36 -29.80
CA PRO A 448 7.45 4.17 -29.16
C PRO A 448 6.34 3.98 -30.21
N GLN A 449 5.46 3.03 -29.95
CA GLN A 449 4.35 2.67 -30.83
C GLN A 449 3.03 2.71 -30.08
N LEU A 450 2.01 3.27 -30.73
CA LEU A 450 0.63 3.20 -30.25
C LEU A 450 0.01 1.87 -30.67
N HIS A 451 -0.36 1.05 -29.69
CA HIS A 451 -1.00 -0.23 -29.93
C HIS A 451 -2.47 -0.21 -29.51
N VAL A 452 -3.32 -0.80 -30.34
CA VAL A 452 -4.68 -1.19 -29.98
C VAL A 452 -4.63 -2.60 -29.40
N ILE A 453 -5.01 -2.77 -28.14
CA ILE A 453 -4.99 -4.04 -27.44
C ILE A 453 -6.00 -4.99 -28.11
N LYS A 454 -5.52 -6.18 -28.51
CA LYS A 454 -6.35 -7.22 -29.13
C LYS A 454 -6.59 -8.38 -28.16
N GLY A 455 -7.78 -8.97 -28.24
CA GLY A 455 -8.17 -10.17 -27.51
C GLY A 455 -9.44 -10.00 -26.68
N ASP A 456 -10.22 -11.07 -26.59
CA ASP A 456 -11.55 -11.04 -25.95
C ASP A 456 -11.48 -11.37 -24.45
N THR A 457 -10.42 -12.07 -24.02
CA THR A 457 -10.18 -12.45 -22.62
C THR A 457 -8.97 -11.72 -22.05
N LEU A 458 -8.94 -11.50 -20.74
CA LEU A 458 -7.81 -10.96 -19.98
C LEU A 458 -6.51 -11.68 -20.30
N ALA A 459 -6.54 -13.01 -20.37
CA ALA A 459 -5.36 -13.81 -20.70
C ALA A 459 -4.83 -13.50 -22.11
N LYS A 460 -5.71 -13.40 -23.10
CA LYS A 460 -5.35 -13.05 -24.48
C LYS A 460 -4.82 -11.62 -24.56
N LYS A 461 -5.49 -10.65 -23.91
CA LYS A 461 -5.06 -9.25 -23.83
C LYS A 461 -3.69 -9.10 -23.17
N MET A 462 -3.47 -9.72 -22.01
CA MET A 462 -2.17 -9.71 -21.33
C MET A 462 -1.08 -10.36 -22.18
N CYS A 463 -1.39 -11.48 -22.83
CA CYS A 463 -0.45 -12.15 -23.74
C CYS A 463 -0.09 -11.25 -24.94
N PHE A 464 -1.06 -10.51 -25.47
CA PHE A 464 -0.83 -9.54 -26.54
C PHE A 464 0.12 -8.44 -26.09
N VAL A 465 -0.16 -7.79 -24.94
CA VAL A 465 0.70 -6.72 -24.40
C VAL A 465 2.10 -7.27 -24.10
N LYS A 466 2.24 -8.40 -23.41
CA LYS A 466 3.55 -9.01 -23.10
C LYS A 466 4.38 -9.40 -24.34
N LYS A 467 3.75 -9.60 -25.50
CA LYS A 467 4.42 -9.97 -26.76
C LYS A 467 4.67 -8.80 -27.71
N MET A 468 4.28 -7.58 -27.35
CA MET A 468 4.60 -6.41 -28.18
C MET A 468 6.12 -6.30 -28.35
N ASP A 469 6.56 -5.67 -29.44
CA ASP A 469 7.98 -5.39 -29.63
C ASP A 469 8.36 -4.19 -28.76
N TRP A 470 8.89 -4.48 -27.58
CA TRP A 470 9.23 -3.48 -26.58
C TRP A 470 10.63 -2.90 -26.75
N GLY A 471 11.43 -3.36 -27.71
CA GLY A 471 12.77 -2.83 -28.01
C GLY A 471 13.85 -3.04 -26.93
N MET A 472 13.47 -3.38 -25.69
CA MET A 472 14.35 -3.61 -24.53
C MET A 472 15.31 -2.44 -24.20
N ASN A 473 14.95 -1.22 -24.59
CA ASN A 473 15.63 0.04 -24.30
C ASN A 473 14.58 1.13 -24.02
N THR A 474 14.94 2.26 -23.39
CA THR A 474 13.97 3.09 -22.67
C THR A 474 14.16 4.59 -22.95
N ASP A 475 13.56 5.10 -24.04
CA ASP A 475 13.64 6.54 -24.37
C ASP A 475 12.35 7.27 -23.98
N PHE A 476 12.39 7.95 -22.82
CA PHE A 476 11.25 8.71 -22.31
C PHE A 476 10.92 9.90 -23.22
N GLN A 477 11.93 10.57 -23.76
CA GLN A 477 11.75 11.72 -24.65
C GLN A 477 11.07 11.33 -25.95
N ALA A 478 11.45 10.19 -26.53
CA ALA A 478 10.90 9.72 -27.80
C ALA A 478 9.37 9.61 -27.78
N VAL A 479 8.76 9.27 -26.64
CA VAL A 479 7.29 9.19 -26.49
C VAL A 479 6.66 10.55 -26.71
N PHE A 480 7.15 11.58 -26.01
CA PHE A 480 6.60 12.93 -26.07
C PHE A 480 6.96 13.63 -27.37
N ASP A 481 8.14 13.36 -27.93
CA ASP A 481 8.56 13.81 -29.25
C ASP A 481 7.59 13.28 -30.31
N ARG A 482 7.26 11.99 -30.27
CA ARG A 482 6.33 11.40 -31.24
C ARG A 482 4.92 11.96 -31.13
N ILE A 483 4.44 12.21 -29.92
CA ILE A 483 3.14 12.86 -29.68
C ILE A 483 3.16 14.28 -30.30
N LEU A 484 4.21 15.05 -30.04
CA LEU A 484 4.35 16.41 -30.53
C LEU A 484 4.50 16.47 -32.05
N GLU A 485 5.28 15.57 -32.65
CA GLU A 485 5.41 15.42 -34.10
C GLU A 485 4.06 15.22 -34.78
N VAL A 486 3.27 14.26 -34.29
CA VAL A 486 1.93 13.97 -34.83
C VAL A 486 1.00 15.18 -34.66
N ALA A 487 1.10 15.90 -33.54
CA ALA A 487 0.31 17.10 -33.30
C ALA A 487 0.65 18.24 -34.27
N VAL A 488 1.94 18.49 -34.48
CA VAL A 488 2.44 19.53 -35.39
C VAL A 488 2.11 19.19 -36.85
N GLU A 489 2.36 17.95 -37.27
CA GLU A 489 2.03 17.46 -38.63
C GLU A 489 0.52 17.54 -38.90
N GLY A 490 -0.30 17.15 -37.90
CA GLY A 490 -1.75 17.18 -37.99
C GLY A 490 -2.38 18.56 -37.75
N ARG A 491 -1.60 19.57 -37.35
CA ARG A 491 -2.07 20.90 -36.90
C ARG A 491 -3.22 20.77 -35.89
N LEU A 492 -3.01 19.94 -34.87
CA LEU A 492 -4.05 19.68 -33.88
C LEU A 492 -4.32 20.93 -33.06
N GLU A 493 -5.60 21.20 -32.84
CA GLU A 493 -6.05 22.23 -31.89
C GLU A 493 -5.70 21.82 -30.45
N PRO A 494 -5.42 22.78 -29.56
CA PRO A 494 -5.13 22.55 -28.14
C PRO A 494 -6.09 21.56 -27.46
N GLU A 495 -7.39 21.62 -27.75
CA GLU A 495 -8.42 20.78 -27.12
C GLU A 495 -8.38 19.32 -27.60
N ARG A 496 -7.71 19.04 -28.72
CA ARG A 496 -7.56 17.70 -29.30
C ARG A 496 -6.27 17.01 -28.85
N MET A 497 -5.37 17.74 -28.18
CA MET A 497 -4.16 17.18 -27.60
C MET A 497 -4.50 16.20 -26.48
N ILE A 498 -3.62 15.22 -26.26
CA ILE A 498 -3.74 14.31 -25.11
C ILE A 498 -3.65 15.13 -23.83
N LYS A 499 -4.66 15.02 -22.95
CA LYS A 499 -4.70 15.78 -21.70
C LYS A 499 -3.74 15.18 -20.66
N ARG A 500 -3.68 13.85 -20.56
CA ARG A 500 -2.91 13.18 -19.49
C ARG A 500 -2.24 11.89 -19.95
N VAL A 501 -1.00 11.71 -19.52
CA VAL A 501 -0.17 10.53 -19.78
C VAL A 501 0.21 9.86 -18.46
N PHE A 502 -0.17 8.60 -18.30
CA PHE A 502 0.26 7.76 -17.19
C PHE A 502 1.55 7.03 -17.57
N VAL A 503 2.61 7.24 -16.81
CA VAL A 503 3.93 6.66 -17.09
C VAL A 503 4.24 5.64 -16.01
N PHE A 504 4.13 4.35 -16.35
CA PHE A 504 4.42 3.24 -15.44
C PHE A 504 5.86 2.77 -15.67
N SER A 505 6.78 3.06 -14.74
CA SER A 505 8.22 2.79 -14.90
C SER A 505 8.94 2.72 -13.53
N ASP A 506 10.23 2.40 -13.52
CA ASP A 506 11.12 2.50 -12.37
C ASP A 506 11.75 3.90 -12.20
N MET A 507 11.45 4.84 -13.10
CA MET A 507 11.95 6.22 -13.13
C MET A 507 13.44 6.36 -13.48
N GLU A 508 14.11 5.29 -13.90
CA GLU A 508 15.52 5.29 -14.33
C GLU A 508 15.63 5.61 -15.82
N PHE A 509 15.22 6.82 -16.24
CA PHE A 509 15.20 7.20 -17.65
C PHE A 509 16.59 7.38 -18.27
N ASP A 510 16.70 7.11 -19.57
CA ASP A 510 17.87 7.41 -20.39
C ASP A 510 18.07 8.92 -20.57
N GLU A 511 19.32 9.36 -20.72
CA GLU A 511 19.67 10.79 -20.86
C GLU A 511 18.94 11.48 -22.02
N ALA A 512 18.08 12.45 -21.68
CA ALA A 512 17.27 13.23 -22.62
C ALA A 512 18.09 14.04 -23.63
N SER A 513 19.24 14.55 -23.19
CA SER A 513 20.14 15.39 -23.97
C SER A 513 21.42 14.63 -24.29
N ARG A 514 21.37 13.72 -25.28
CA ARG A 514 22.60 13.36 -25.99
C ARG A 514 23.05 14.58 -26.80
N VAL A 515 23.64 15.57 -26.15
CA VAL A 515 24.56 16.48 -26.83
C VAL A 515 25.72 15.60 -27.26
N ARG A 516 25.59 14.93 -28.41
CA ARG A 516 26.77 14.37 -29.07
C ARG A 516 27.64 15.59 -29.32
N PRO A 517 28.90 15.62 -28.83
CA PRO A 517 29.86 16.55 -29.37
C PRO A 517 29.88 16.26 -30.87
N SER A 518 29.37 17.19 -31.68
CA SER A 518 29.48 17.08 -33.12
C SER A 518 30.96 17.14 -33.43
N TYR A 519 31.57 16.00 -33.72
CA TYR A 519 32.97 15.96 -34.15
C TYR A 519 33.15 16.49 -35.58
N TYR A 520 32.08 17.00 -36.23
CA TYR A 520 32.11 17.57 -37.58
C TYR A 520 31.03 18.64 -37.76
N MET A 521 31.30 19.87 -37.31
CA MET A 521 31.13 21.11 -38.10
C MET A 521 31.70 22.29 -37.31
N GLY A 522 32.37 23.19 -38.02
CA GLY A 522 33.34 24.13 -37.46
C GLY A 522 32.77 25.30 -36.67
N TYR A 523 33.64 25.83 -35.80
CA TYR A 523 33.68 27.20 -35.28
C TYR A 523 32.33 27.92 -35.18
N ASP A 524 31.50 27.50 -34.22
CA ASP A 524 30.76 28.45 -33.40
C ASP A 524 31.00 28.02 -31.95
N GLU A 525 31.71 28.87 -31.20
CA GLU A 525 32.00 28.70 -29.78
C GLU A 525 30.69 28.80 -29.00
N ALA A 526 29.98 27.68 -28.84
CA ALA A 526 29.11 27.53 -27.67
C ALA A 526 30.05 27.62 -26.46
N SER A 527 30.01 28.74 -25.75
CA SER A 527 30.81 28.96 -24.54
C SER A 527 30.67 27.76 -23.60
N ASP A 528 31.77 27.32 -22.98
CA ASP A 528 31.81 26.18 -22.04
C ASP A 528 30.72 26.25 -20.95
N ASP A 529 30.21 27.46 -20.65
CA ASP A 529 29.11 27.71 -19.73
C ASP A 529 27.75 27.16 -20.23
N GLU A 530 27.43 27.25 -21.52
CA GLU A 530 26.10 26.90 -22.05
C GLU A 530 25.90 25.37 -22.22
N ALA A 531 26.99 24.64 -22.51
CA ALA A 531 26.99 23.18 -22.53
C ALA A 531 26.93 22.58 -21.11
N SER A 532 27.51 23.26 -20.11
CA SER A 532 27.44 22.85 -18.70
C SER A 532 26.03 23.03 -18.10
N VAL A 533 25.32 24.09 -18.50
CA VAL A 533 23.94 24.40 -18.06
C VAL A 533 22.93 23.38 -18.59
N ARG A 534 23.12 22.88 -19.83
CA ARG A 534 22.25 21.85 -20.42
C ARG A 534 22.44 20.45 -19.83
N SER A 535 23.48 20.21 -19.03
CA SER A 535 23.75 18.89 -18.43
C SER A 535 22.86 18.53 -17.23
N TRP A 536 22.10 19.52 -16.71
CA TRP A 536 21.23 19.39 -15.53
C TRP A 536 19.75 19.62 -15.84
N GLU A 537 19.33 19.57 -17.10
CA GLU A 537 17.90 19.61 -17.43
C GLU A 537 17.26 18.24 -17.24
N THR A 538 16.22 18.16 -16.42
CA THR A 538 15.45 16.91 -16.32
C THR A 538 14.63 16.67 -17.58
N ASP A 539 14.26 15.42 -17.80
CA ASP A 539 13.38 15.01 -18.89
C ASP A 539 12.10 15.85 -19.03
N TYR A 540 11.47 16.20 -17.91
CA TYR A 540 10.26 17.02 -17.91
C TYR A 540 10.53 18.46 -18.39
N MET A 541 11.67 19.04 -18.01
CA MET A 541 12.08 20.38 -18.47
C MET A 541 12.31 20.39 -19.97
N VAL A 542 12.95 19.34 -20.51
CA VAL A 542 13.20 19.19 -21.95
C VAL A 542 11.87 19.08 -22.72
N ILE A 543 10.91 18.27 -22.24
CA ILE A 543 9.58 18.13 -22.86
C ILE A 543 8.88 19.48 -22.93
N ARG A 544 8.82 20.21 -21.80
CA ARG A 544 8.18 21.53 -21.76
C ARG A 544 8.80 22.50 -22.77
N ARG A 545 10.12 22.56 -22.85
CA ARG A 545 10.82 23.41 -23.82
C ARG A 545 10.44 23.07 -25.25
N LYS A 546 10.48 21.78 -25.63
CA LYS A 546 10.14 21.33 -26.99
C LYS A 546 8.70 21.70 -27.38
N TYR A 547 7.76 21.55 -26.44
CA TYR A 547 6.36 21.95 -26.67
C TYR A 547 6.23 23.47 -26.83
N GLU A 548 6.90 24.26 -26.00
CA GLU A 548 6.93 25.72 -26.11
C GLU A 548 7.47 26.17 -27.47
N GLU A 549 8.62 25.63 -27.89
CA GLU A 549 9.27 25.93 -29.18
C GLU A 549 8.40 25.60 -30.40
N LYS A 550 7.46 24.65 -30.27
CA LYS A 550 6.52 24.25 -31.32
C LYS A 550 5.16 24.94 -31.23
N GLY A 551 4.96 25.86 -30.27
CA GLY A 551 3.70 26.58 -30.07
C GLY A 551 2.62 25.80 -29.31
N TYR A 552 2.99 24.71 -28.65
CA TYR A 552 2.11 23.82 -27.86
C TYR A 552 2.37 23.93 -26.33
N GLY A 553 3.09 24.96 -25.88
CA GLY A 553 3.48 25.12 -24.47
C GLY A 553 2.33 25.25 -23.46
N SER A 554 1.18 25.77 -23.89
CA SER A 554 -0.04 25.85 -23.05
C SER A 554 -0.77 24.51 -22.89
N VAL A 555 -0.41 23.50 -23.68
CA VAL A 555 -1.05 22.18 -23.74
C VAL A 555 -0.04 21.04 -23.65
N VAL A 556 1.00 21.24 -22.84
CA VAL A 556 1.85 20.12 -22.39
C VAL A 556 0.98 19.11 -21.63
N PRO A 557 0.97 17.82 -22.00
CA PRO A 557 0.16 16.82 -21.32
C PRO A 557 0.50 16.75 -19.84
N GLU A 558 -0.51 16.56 -19.00
CA GLU A 558 -0.31 16.25 -17.60
C GLU A 558 0.40 14.90 -17.47
N ILE A 559 1.48 14.81 -16.69
CA ILE A 559 2.26 13.57 -16.55
C ILE A 559 2.08 12.99 -15.15
N VAL A 560 1.54 11.77 -15.10
CA VAL A 560 1.48 10.97 -13.87
C VAL A 560 2.67 10.00 -13.87
N PHE A 561 3.73 10.37 -13.14
CA PHE A 561 4.87 9.50 -12.91
C PHE A 561 4.48 8.44 -11.88
N TRP A 562 4.40 7.18 -12.30
CA TRP A 562 4.00 6.07 -11.47
C TRP A 562 5.17 5.12 -11.23
N ASN A 563 5.84 5.28 -10.10
CA ASN A 563 7.00 4.47 -9.74
C ASN A 563 6.61 3.06 -9.28
N LEU A 564 7.20 2.05 -9.94
CA LEU A 564 6.95 0.63 -9.69
C LEU A 564 8.16 -0.11 -9.10
N ARG A 565 9.30 0.54 -8.90
CA ARG A 565 10.52 -0.09 -8.36
C ARG A 565 11.33 0.86 -7.48
N ASP A 566 12.07 0.29 -6.52
CA ASP A 566 12.94 1.05 -5.64
C ASP A 566 14.00 1.82 -6.46
N SER A 567 13.93 3.15 -6.42
CA SER A 567 14.81 4.08 -7.13
C SER A 567 14.95 5.35 -6.29
N GLN A 568 16.08 6.04 -6.43
CA GLN A 568 16.31 7.36 -5.83
C GLN A 568 15.91 8.51 -6.76
N SER A 569 15.54 8.20 -8.00
CA SER A 569 15.26 9.14 -9.06
C SER A 569 13.89 9.78 -8.88
N ILE A 570 13.86 11.11 -8.87
CA ILE A 570 12.62 11.90 -8.79
C ILE A 570 12.56 12.82 -10.02
N PRO A 571 11.64 12.55 -10.97
CA PRO A 571 11.59 13.29 -12.24
C PRO A 571 11.28 14.78 -12.08
N VAL A 572 10.56 15.16 -11.02
CA VAL A 572 10.00 16.50 -10.82
C VAL A 572 9.98 16.91 -9.35
N THR A 573 9.95 18.21 -9.09
CA THR A 573 9.86 18.76 -7.74
C THR A 573 8.41 18.83 -7.25
N SER A 574 8.24 19.02 -5.95
CA SER A 574 6.94 19.26 -5.30
C SER A 574 6.19 20.49 -5.84
N LYS A 575 6.90 21.44 -6.46
CA LYS A 575 6.34 22.72 -6.93
C LYS A 575 5.91 22.68 -8.40
N ASP A 576 6.31 21.65 -9.14
CA ASP A 576 5.99 21.52 -10.56
C ASP A 576 4.50 21.23 -10.74
N LYS A 577 3.85 22.03 -11.60
CA LYS A 577 2.41 21.90 -11.92
C LYS A 577 2.21 21.07 -13.18
N GLY A 578 1.04 20.43 -13.30
CA GLY A 578 0.74 19.54 -14.42
C GLY A 578 1.44 18.19 -14.30
N VAL A 579 1.98 17.86 -13.12
CA VAL A 579 2.60 16.56 -12.85
C VAL A 579 2.09 15.96 -11.54
N ALA A 580 2.17 14.63 -11.43
CA ALA A 580 1.86 13.90 -10.22
C ALA A 580 2.89 12.79 -9.99
N LEU A 581 3.26 12.61 -8.73
CA LEU A 581 4.14 11.53 -8.27
C LEU A 581 3.30 10.49 -7.54
N VAL A 582 3.22 9.27 -8.07
CA VAL A 582 2.47 8.14 -7.50
C VAL A 582 3.38 6.91 -7.48
N SER A 583 3.17 5.98 -6.55
CA SER A 583 3.94 4.74 -6.57
C SER A 583 3.23 3.52 -5.95
N GLY A 584 3.82 2.36 -6.21
CA GLY A 584 3.34 1.07 -5.70
C GLY A 584 2.30 0.42 -6.60
N PHE A 585 1.76 -0.72 -6.15
CA PHE A 585 0.97 -1.62 -7.02
C PHE A 585 -0.54 -1.48 -6.84
N SER A 586 -0.99 -0.41 -6.20
CA SER A 586 -2.38 -0.26 -5.81
C SER A 586 -3.21 0.42 -6.88
N LYS A 587 -4.18 -0.32 -7.42
CA LYS A 587 -5.25 0.22 -8.28
C LYS A 587 -6.04 1.36 -7.64
N ASN A 588 -6.08 1.44 -6.31
CA ASN A 588 -6.90 2.44 -5.61
C ASN A 588 -6.41 3.86 -5.89
N MET A 589 -5.13 4.02 -6.23
CA MET A 589 -4.55 5.31 -6.59
C MET A 589 -5.12 5.88 -7.90
N ILE A 590 -5.65 5.04 -8.80
CA ILE A 590 -6.32 5.51 -10.03
C ILE A 590 -7.55 6.36 -9.69
N LYS A 591 -8.23 6.08 -8.56
CA LYS A 591 -9.44 6.82 -8.15
C LYS A 591 -9.19 8.32 -8.00
N VAL A 592 -7.97 8.72 -7.62
CA VAL A 592 -7.59 10.13 -7.50
C VAL A 592 -7.71 10.88 -8.84
N PHE A 593 -7.67 10.16 -9.97
CA PHE A 593 -7.68 10.73 -11.32
C PHE A 593 -9.02 10.59 -12.06
N LEU A 594 -10.02 9.87 -11.51
CA LEU A 594 -11.30 9.60 -12.19
C LEU A 594 -12.25 10.82 -12.24
N GLU A 595 -12.11 11.78 -11.31
CA GLU A 595 -13.04 12.90 -11.15
C GLU A 595 -12.39 14.28 -11.32
N ARG A 596 -11.09 14.34 -11.64
CA ARG A 596 -10.31 15.59 -11.62
C ARG A 596 -10.11 16.19 -13.01
N ASP A 597 -10.84 17.28 -13.24
CA ASP A 597 -10.68 18.13 -14.42
C ASP A 597 -9.74 19.34 -14.20
N GLY A 598 -9.09 19.47 -13.05
CA GLY A 598 -8.10 20.52 -12.75
C GLY A 598 -6.64 20.08 -12.86
N VAL A 599 -5.73 21.06 -12.95
CA VAL A 599 -4.27 20.87 -13.05
C VAL A 599 -3.77 20.01 -11.89
N ILE A 600 -3.11 18.89 -12.21
CA ILE A 600 -2.53 18.02 -11.19
C ILE A 600 -1.28 18.66 -10.55
N ASP A 601 -1.10 18.38 -9.26
CA ASP A 601 0.01 18.85 -8.45
C ASP A 601 0.47 17.71 -7.52
N PRO A 602 1.79 17.48 -7.35
CA PRO A 602 2.29 16.34 -6.58
C PRO A 602 1.86 16.35 -5.11
N GLU A 603 1.89 17.49 -4.42
CA GLU A 603 1.51 17.59 -3.01
C GLU A 603 0.01 17.42 -2.85
N ILE A 604 -0.77 18.06 -3.72
CA ILE A 604 -2.23 17.91 -3.71
C ILE A 604 -2.60 16.44 -3.93
N VAL A 605 -1.99 15.73 -4.89
CA VAL A 605 -2.27 14.31 -5.13
C VAL A 605 -1.94 13.45 -3.89
N MET A 606 -0.79 13.69 -3.24
CA MET A 606 -0.41 13.02 -2.00
C MET A 606 -1.44 13.29 -0.89
N ASP A 607 -1.78 14.55 -0.63
CA ASP A 607 -2.68 14.94 0.44
C ASP A 607 -4.07 14.33 0.26
N ASN A 608 -4.55 14.26 -0.98
CA ASN A 608 -5.82 13.61 -1.29
C ASN A 608 -5.78 12.09 -1.10
N ALA A 609 -4.63 11.45 -1.32
CA ALA A 609 -4.45 10.03 -1.06
C ALA A 609 -4.55 9.68 0.44
N ILE A 610 -4.42 10.68 1.33
CA ILE A 610 -4.47 10.56 2.79
C ILE A 610 -5.54 11.45 3.45
N ALA A 611 -6.54 11.90 2.68
CA ALA A 611 -7.60 12.80 3.15
C ALA A 611 -8.87 12.07 3.63
N GLY A 612 -8.96 10.75 3.48
CA GLY A 612 -10.13 9.96 3.89
C GLY A 612 -10.48 10.10 5.38
N GLU A 613 -11.75 9.90 5.73
CA GLU A 613 -12.25 10.04 7.10
C GLU A 613 -11.47 9.16 8.09
N GLU A 614 -11.03 7.97 7.66
CA GLU A 614 -10.22 7.06 8.46
C GLU A 614 -8.89 7.69 8.92
N TYR A 615 -8.31 8.61 8.14
CA TYR A 615 -7.06 9.30 8.49
C TYR A 615 -7.25 10.40 9.53
N SER A 616 -8.48 10.90 9.71
CA SER A 616 -8.78 11.89 10.76
C SER A 616 -8.69 11.33 12.18
N LYS A 617 -8.76 10.00 12.31
CA LYS A 617 -8.71 9.27 13.59
C LYS A 617 -7.29 9.08 14.12
N LEU A 618 -6.27 9.40 13.30
CA LEU A 618 -4.86 9.25 13.65
C LEU A 618 -4.38 10.47 14.45
N VAL A 619 -3.66 10.23 15.54
CA VAL A 619 -3.15 11.27 16.44
C VAL A 619 -1.69 11.01 16.79
N VAL A 620 -0.86 12.06 16.85
CA VAL A 620 0.53 11.96 17.32
C VAL A 620 0.57 12.31 18.82
N PHE A 621 1.24 11.49 19.62
CA PHE A 621 1.19 11.56 21.09
C PHE A 621 2.54 11.82 21.76
N ASP A 622 3.65 11.70 21.03
CA ASP A 622 5.02 11.86 21.53
C ASP A 622 5.62 13.21 21.16
#